data_AF-A0A378MAI0-F1
#
_entry.id   AF-A0A378MAI0-F1
#
_cell.length_a   1.000
_cell.length_b   1.000
_cell.length_c   1.000
_cell.angle_alpha   90.00
_cell.angle_beta   90.00
_cell.angle_gamma   90.00
#
_symmetry.space_group_name_H-M   'P 1'
#
loop_
_entity.id
_entity.type
_entity.pdbx_description
1 polymer ?
#
loop_
_entity_poly.entity_id
_entity_poly.type
_entity_poly.pdbx_seq_one_letter_code
_entity_poly.pdbx_strand_id
1 'polypeptide(L)'
;MVTLNRLGLPCEGILFDFMLASYVLDPSQTIDDFASVASRYDYTQVEADELVFGKGAKYNVPDETKVADHLARKAVAIAKLEQTVNESLEKNEQLELVDNLELPLTFVLAKMEMEGVRVDTERLEEMKSEMAARLQTIESSIHELAGTTFNINSPKQLGVILFETLGLPPVKKQRLVTRRLQMF
;
A
#
# COMPACT_ATOMS: atom_id res chain seq x y z
N MET A 1 -4.94 17.10 -5.08
CA MET A 1 -6.20 17.69 -4.57
C MET A 1 -6.18 17.93 -3.07
N VAL A 2 -6.15 16.87 -2.23
CA VAL A 2 -6.26 16.99 -0.75
C VAL A 2 -5.23 17.94 -0.14
N THR A 3 -3.95 17.81 -0.51
CA THR A 3 -2.88 18.70 -0.02
C THR A 3 -3.11 20.16 -0.38
N LEU A 4 -3.54 20.46 -1.62
CA LEU A 4 -3.83 21.83 -2.04
C LEU A 4 -4.99 22.41 -1.24
N ASN A 5 -6.06 21.63 -1.03
CA ASN A 5 -7.19 22.06 -0.21
C ASN A 5 -6.77 22.38 1.24
N ARG A 6 -5.88 21.58 1.84
CA ARG A 6 -5.31 21.85 3.18
C ARG A 6 -4.50 23.14 3.24
N LEU A 7 -3.91 23.56 2.11
CA LEU A 7 -3.21 24.84 1.97
C LEU A 7 -4.15 25.99 1.58
N GLY A 8 -5.46 25.75 1.48
CA GLY A 8 -6.44 26.75 1.03
C GLY A 8 -6.37 27.09 -0.45
N LEU A 9 -5.72 26.22 -1.26
CA LEU A 9 -5.58 26.40 -2.70
C LEU A 9 -6.63 25.56 -3.44
N PRO A 10 -7.41 26.16 -4.36
CA PRO A 10 -8.33 25.41 -5.20
C PRO A 10 -7.54 24.48 -6.14
N CYS A 11 -8.13 23.33 -6.44
CA CYS A 11 -7.57 22.36 -7.37
C CYS A 11 -8.64 22.02 -8.42
N GLU A 12 -8.59 22.73 -9.54
CA GLU A 12 -9.55 22.63 -10.64
C GLU A 12 -8.80 22.38 -11.95
N GLY A 13 -9.49 21.80 -12.94
CA GLY A 13 -8.93 21.62 -14.28
C GLY A 13 -7.83 20.56 -14.39
N ILE A 14 -7.84 19.52 -13.57
CA ILE A 14 -6.99 18.34 -13.81
C ILE A 14 -7.57 17.60 -15.01
N LEU A 15 -6.81 17.56 -16.11
CA LEU A 15 -7.20 16.91 -17.36
C LEU A 15 -6.49 15.57 -17.57
N PHE A 16 -5.41 15.32 -16.85
CA PHE A 16 -4.61 14.12 -17.00
C PHE A 16 -3.95 13.73 -15.68
N ASP A 17 -3.98 12.43 -15.38
CA ASP A 17 -3.23 11.82 -14.28
C ASP A 17 -2.45 10.63 -14.84
N PHE A 18 -1.13 10.80 -14.93
CA PHE A 18 -0.22 9.81 -15.50
C PHE A 18 -0.25 8.47 -14.75
N MET A 19 -0.36 8.51 -13.42
CA MET A 19 -0.33 7.30 -12.59
C MET A 19 -1.64 6.53 -12.74
N LEU A 20 -2.77 7.25 -12.76
CA LEU A 20 -4.09 6.68 -13.01
C LEU A 20 -4.18 6.09 -14.43
N ALA A 21 -3.76 6.84 -15.44
CA ALA A 21 -3.77 6.40 -16.83
C ALA A 21 -2.92 5.12 -17.01
N SER A 22 -1.74 5.05 -16.39
CA SER A 22 -0.92 3.85 -16.43
C SER A 22 -1.56 2.66 -15.68
N TYR A 23 -2.24 2.90 -14.57
CA TYR A 23 -3.00 1.87 -13.86
C TYR A 23 -4.12 1.27 -14.72
N VAL A 24 -4.88 2.11 -15.43
CA VAL A 24 -5.98 1.65 -16.30
C VAL A 24 -5.45 0.84 -17.49
N LEU A 25 -4.30 1.23 -18.04
CA LEU A 25 -3.65 0.48 -19.13
C LEU A 25 -3.24 -0.94 -18.72
N ASP A 26 -2.72 -1.13 -17.52
CA ASP A 26 -2.37 -2.46 -17.00
C ASP A 26 -2.55 -2.55 -15.48
N PRO A 27 -3.77 -2.91 -15.02
CA PRO A 27 -4.09 -2.99 -13.60
C PRO A 27 -3.45 -4.21 -12.90
N SER A 28 -2.85 -5.14 -13.66
CA SER A 28 -2.16 -6.30 -13.11
C SER A 28 -0.78 -5.95 -12.55
N GLN A 29 -0.22 -4.81 -12.98
CA GLN A 29 1.08 -4.36 -12.52
C GLN A 29 0.96 -3.67 -11.18
N THR A 30 1.89 -4.03 -10.28
CA THR A 30 2.06 -3.26 -9.06
C THR A 30 2.68 -1.92 -9.42
N ILE A 31 2.11 -0.83 -8.92
CA ILE A 31 2.69 0.51 -9.01
C ILE A 31 3.49 0.73 -7.74
N ASP A 32 4.81 0.60 -7.84
CA ASP A 32 5.72 0.79 -6.70
C ASP A 32 6.02 2.28 -6.47
N ASP A 33 6.39 3.00 -7.53
CA ASP A 33 6.67 4.44 -7.51
C ASP A 33 6.50 5.10 -8.89
N PHE A 34 6.68 6.41 -8.97
CA PHE A 34 6.58 7.15 -10.24
C PHE A 34 7.65 6.72 -11.26
N ALA A 35 8.89 6.52 -10.81
CA ALA A 35 10.02 6.22 -11.69
C ALA A 35 9.87 4.85 -12.38
N SER A 36 9.38 3.85 -11.66
CA SER A 36 9.08 2.52 -12.20
C SER A 36 7.97 2.57 -13.25
N VAL A 37 6.96 3.41 -13.05
CA VAL A 37 5.90 3.62 -14.06
C VAL A 37 6.46 4.33 -15.30
N ALA A 38 7.21 5.42 -15.13
CA ALA A 38 7.83 6.14 -16.24
C ALA A 38 8.77 5.24 -17.08
N SER A 39 9.52 4.35 -16.42
CA SER A 39 10.44 3.43 -17.08
C SER A 39 9.74 2.41 -18.00
N ARG A 40 8.45 2.12 -17.79
CA ARG A 40 7.65 1.24 -18.68
C ARG A 40 7.44 1.85 -20.06
N TYR A 41 7.50 3.18 -20.14
CA TYR A 41 7.42 3.96 -21.37
C TYR A 41 8.81 4.43 -21.83
N ASP A 42 9.85 3.65 -21.49
CA ASP A 42 11.25 3.92 -21.80
C ASP A 42 11.79 5.27 -21.28
N TYR A 43 11.14 5.84 -20.25
CA TYR A 43 11.54 7.12 -19.67
C TYR A 43 12.27 6.94 -18.34
N THR A 44 13.60 7.11 -18.37
CA THR A 44 14.50 6.81 -17.24
C THR A 44 15.10 8.07 -16.58
N GLN A 45 14.58 9.26 -16.88
CA GLN A 45 15.13 10.53 -16.37
C GLN A 45 14.60 10.91 -14.97
N VAL A 46 13.78 10.06 -14.35
CA VAL A 46 13.25 10.24 -13.00
C VAL A 46 13.90 9.20 -12.09
N GLU A 47 14.50 9.66 -11.00
CA GLU A 47 15.05 8.79 -9.97
C GLU A 47 13.92 8.22 -9.09
N ALA A 48 14.13 7.06 -8.48
CA ALA A 48 13.18 6.52 -7.51
C ALA A 48 13.08 7.41 -6.28
N ASP A 49 11.88 7.55 -5.71
CA ASP A 49 11.66 8.38 -4.51
C ASP A 49 12.52 7.91 -3.33
N GLU A 50 12.74 6.60 -3.21
CA GLU A 50 13.60 6.01 -2.18
C GLU A 50 15.07 6.45 -2.30
N LEU A 51 15.57 6.74 -3.52
CA LEU A 51 16.93 7.25 -3.73
C LEU A 51 17.07 8.72 -3.35
N VAL A 52 16.00 9.49 -3.50
CA VAL A 52 15.99 10.93 -3.20
C VAL A 52 15.72 11.20 -1.73
N PHE A 53 14.70 10.53 -1.16
CA PHE A 53 14.20 10.77 0.19
C PHE A 53 14.60 9.70 1.21
N GLY A 54 15.11 8.55 0.79
CA GLY A 54 15.33 7.40 1.68
C GLY A 54 14.03 6.68 2.07
N LYS A 55 14.12 5.70 2.97
CA LYS A 55 12.99 4.86 3.39
C LYS A 55 13.00 4.57 4.89
N GLY A 56 11.80 4.51 5.47
CA GLY A 56 11.58 4.20 6.88
C GLY A 56 12.39 5.12 7.79
N ALA A 57 13.19 4.55 8.68
CA ALA A 57 14.02 5.31 9.61
C ALA A 57 15.10 6.20 8.94
N LYS A 58 15.44 5.94 7.67
CA LYS A 58 16.39 6.74 6.89
C LYS A 58 15.70 7.79 6.02
N TYR A 59 14.38 7.93 6.12
CA TYR A 59 13.64 8.95 5.37
C TYR A 59 14.05 10.34 5.85
N ASN A 60 14.44 11.20 4.91
CA ASN A 60 14.71 12.60 5.17
C ASN A 60 14.44 13.44 3.92
N VAL A 61 13.92 14.65 4.12
CA VAL A 61 13.76 15.63 3.02
C VAL A 61 15.13 16.29 2.78
N PRO A 62 15.71 16.18 1.57
CA PRO A 62 16.99 16.81 1.25
C PRO A 62 16.83 18.34 1.11
N ASP A 63 17.89 19.01 0.70
CA ASP A 63 17.84 20.44 0.42
C ASP A 63 16.83 20.78 -0.70
N GLU A 64 16.34 22.02 -0.68
CA GLU A 64 15.31 22.50 -1.59
C GLU A 64 15.70 22.33 -3.07
N THR A 65 16.99 22.48 -3.42
CA THR A 65 17.46 22.34 -4.81
C THR A 65 17.26 20.91 -5.29
N LYS A 66 17.64 19.93 -4.47
CA LYS A 66 17.47 18.50 -4.81
C LYS A 66 15.99 18.11 -4.89
N VAL A 67 15.15 18.62 -3.99
CA VAL A 67 13.70 18.38 -4.05
C VAL A 67 13.10 19.00 -5.32
N ALA A 68 13.45 20.24 -5.63
CA ALA A 68 12.96 20.94 -6.80
C ALA A 68 13.37 20.25 -8.11
N ASP A 69 14.63 19.82 -8.24
CA ASP A 69 15.12 19.08 -9.42
C ASP A 69 14.33 17.77 -9.60
N HIS A 70 14.11 17.02 -8.51
CA HIS A 70 13.36 15.78 -8.55
C HIS A 70 11.89 15.97 -8.96
N LEU A 71 11.22 16.96 -8.38
CA LEU A 71 9.83 17.29 -8.75
C LEU A 71 9.73 17.81 -10.18
N ALA A 72 10.69 18.61 -10.63
CA ALA A 72 10.75 19.10 -12.00
C ALA A 72 10.91 17.95 -13.00
N ARG A 73 11.76 16.96 -12.72
CA ARG A 73 11.91 15.75 -13.56
C ARG A 73 10.59 14.98 -13.68
N LYS A 74 9.85 14.82 -12.58
CA LYS A 74 8.51 14.20 -12.63
C LYS A 74 7.54 15.00 -13.50
N ALA A 75 7.48 16.32 -13.33
CA ALA A 75 6.61 17.18 -14.13
C ALA A 75 6.95 17.10 -15.64
N VAL A 76 8.24 17.11 -15.99
CA VAL A 76 8.70 16.94 -17.38
C VAL A 76 8.36 15.54 -17.91
N ALA A 77 8.46 14.50 -17.08
CA ALA A 77 8.07 13.14 -17.47
C ALA A 77 6.58 13.07 -17.82
N ILE A 78 5.70 13.64 -16.99
CA ILE A 78 4.25 13.69 -17.24
C ILE A 78 3.99 14.35 -18.60
N ALA A 79 4.53 15.55 -18.83
CA ALA A 79 4.32 16.29 -20.07
C ALA A 79 4.85 15.56 -21.32
N LYS A 80 5.95 14.81 -21.19
CA LYS A 80 6.53 14.04 -22.32
C LYS A 80 5.79 12.73 -22.60
N LEU A 81 5.21 12.11 -21.58
CA LEU A 81 4.58 10.80 -21.69
C LEU A 81 3.08 10.87 -21.93
N GLU A 82 2.43 12.01 -21.66
CA GLU A 82 0.99 12.21 -21.82
C GLU A 82 0.47 11.74 -23.18
N GLN A 83 1.08 12.21 -24.28
CA GLN A 83 0.66 11.81 -25.62
C GLN A 83 0.77 10.29 -25.83
N THR A 84 1.91 9.69 -25.49
CA THR A 84 2.15 8.25 -25.68
C THR A 84 1.18 7.38 -24.86
N VAL A 85 0.86 7.82 -23.64
CA VAL A 85 -0.09 7.13 -22.76
C VAL A 85 -1.51 7.25 -23.31
N ASN A 86 -1.93 8.44 -23.74
CA ASN A 86 -3.26 8.66 -24.30
C ASN A 86 -3.45 7.91 -25.62
N GLU A 87 -2.46 7.87 -26.50
CA GLU A 87 -2.50 7.05 -27.72
C GLU A 87 -2.64 5.55 -27.40
N SER A 88 -2.00 5.09 -26.32
CA SER A 88 -2.14 3.71 -25.86
C SER A 88 -3.54 3.44 -25.29
N LEU A 89 -4.12 4.38 -24.54
CA LEU A 89 -5.48 4.29 -24.02
C LEU A 89 -6.52 4.28 -25.13
N GLU A 90 -6.37 5.15 -26.15
CA GLU A 90 -7.24 5.18 -27.32
C GLU A 90 -7.20 3.86 -28.08
N LYS A 91 -5.99 3.33 -28.32
CA LYS A 91 -5.81 2.04 -29.01
C LYS A 91 -6.49 0.89 -28.27
N ASN A 92 -6.58 0.97 -26.95
CA ASN A 92 -7.22 -0.03 -26.11
C ASN A 92 -8.72 0.26 -25.85
N GLU A 93 -9.28 1.33 -26.42
CA GLU A 93 -10.66 1.78 -26.17
C GLU A 93 -10.92 2.13 -24.68
N GLN A 94 -9.88 2.59 -23.98
CA GLN A 94 -9.91 2.90 -22.54
C GLN A 94 -9.89 4.41 -22.23
N LEU A 95 -9.67 5.27 -23.22
CA LEU A 95 -9.59 6.72 -22.97
C LEU A 95 -10.89 7.27 -22.36
N GLU A 96 -12.05 6.89 -22.90
CA GLU A 96 -13.34 7.31 -22.35
C GLU A 96 -13.57 6.83 -20.91
N LEU A 97 -13.05 5.64 -20.55
CA LEU A 97 -13.11 5.13 -19.19
C LEU A 97 -12.30 6.02 -18.23
N VAL A 98 -11.11 6.45 -18.66
CA VAL A 98 -10.29 7.38 -17.88
C VAL A 98 -11.00 8.72 -17.71
N ASP A 99 -11.45 9.32 -18.80
CA ASP A 99 -11.98 10.69 -18.80
C ASP A 99 -13.35 10.81 -18.15
N ASN A 100 -14.24 9.83 -18.36
CA ASN A 100 -15.64 9.93 -17.95
C ASN A 100 -15.95 9.20 -16.64
N LEU A 101 -15.07 8.31 -16.18
CA LEU A 101 -15.28 7.55 -14.94
C LEU A 101 -14.14 7.73 -13.93
N GLU A 102 -12.94 7.30 -14.29
CA GLU A 102 -11.83 7.21 -13.33
C GLU A 102 -11.36 8.58 -12.84
N LEU A 103 -11.11 9.52 -13.75
CA LEU A 103 -10.68 10.87 -13.39
C LEU A 103 -11.76 11.62 -12.59
N PRO A 104 -13.05 11.65 -12.98
CA PRO A 104 -14.13 12.18 -12.14
C PRO A 104 -14.23 11.54 -10.76
N LEU A 105 -14.02 10.22 -10.66
CA LEU A 105 -14.04 9.50 -9.39
C LEU A 105 -12.94 9.97 -8.44
N THR A 106 -11.76 10.35 -8.95
CA THR A 106 -10.69 10.88 -8.09
C THR A 106 -11.12 12.12 -7.30
N PHE A 107 -11.96 12.99 -7.88
CA PHE A 107 -12.50 14.16 -7.19
C PHE A 107 -13.48 13.79 -6.08
N VAL A 108 -14.29 12.74 -6.31
CA VAL A 108 -15.22 12.21 -5.29
C VAL A 108 -14.43 11.61 -4.13
N LEU A 109 -13.42 10.79 -4.43
CA LEU A 109 -12.54 10.19 -3.41
C LEU A 109 -11.80 11.26 -2.61
N ALA A 110 -11.29 12.31 -3.27
CA ALA A 110 -10.66 13.43 -2.57
C ALA A 110 -11.64 14.12 -1.60
N LYS A 111 -12.91 14.33 -2.00
CA LYS A 111 -13.94 14.89 -1.11
C LYS A 111 -14.24 13.99 0.08
N MET A 112 -14.36 12.68 -0.15
CA MET A 112 -14.56 11.71 0.92
C MET A 112 -13.38 11.68 1.91
N GLU A 113 -12.15 11.76 1.40
CA GLU A 113 -10.95 11.81 2.25
C GLU A 113 -10.90 13.09 3.09
N MET A 114 -11.28 14.23 2.51
CA MET A 114 -11.31 15.52 3.22
C MET A 114 -12.39 15.59 4.29
N GLU A 115 -13.55 14.97 4.06
CA GLU A 115 -14.63 14.86 5.05
C GLU A 115 -14.23 13.91 6.20
N GLY A 116 -13.59 12.79 5.85
CA GLY A 116 -13.22 11.76 6.80
C GLY A 116 -14.42 10.97 7.33
N VAL A 117 -14.20 10.24 8.42
CA VAL A 117 -15.24 9.43 9.08
C VAL A 117 -15.20 9.72 10.57
N ARG A 118 -16.36 10.02 11.15
CA ARG A 118 -16.48 10.19 12.61
C ARG A 118 -16.40 8.83 13.29
N VAL A 119 -15.54 8.75 14.29
CA VAL A 119 -15.30 7.53 15.07
C VAL A 119 -15.62 7.77 16.54
N ASP A 120 -16.27 6.79 17.18
CA ASP A 120 -16.46 6.76 18.63
C ASP A 120 -15.24 6.11 19.29
N THR A 121 -14.40 6.94 19.91
CA THR A 121 -13.16 6.49 20.54
C THR A 121 -13.40 5.71 21.83
N GLU A 122 -14.46 6.02 22.57
CA GLU A 122 -14.80 5.32 23.82
C GLU A 122 -15.21 3.89 23.51
N ARG A 123 -16.09 3.72 22.51
CA ARG A 123 -16.51 2.39 22.05
C ARG A 123 -15.33 1.55 21.56
N LEU A 124 -14.36 2.16 20.87
CA LEU A 124 -13.15 1.44 20.43
C LEU A 124 -12.29 0.96 21.60
N GLU A 125 -12.14 1.76 22.65
CA GLU A 125 -11.36 1.37 23.84
C GLU A 125 -12.08 0.27 24.65
N GLU A 126 -13.41 0.32 24.71
CA GLU A 126 -14.21 -0.78 25.27
C GLU A 126 -14.01 -2.08 24.49
N MET A 127 -14.09 -2.02 23.15
CA MET A 127 -13.88 -3.20 22.29
C MET A 127 -12.49 -3.79 22.49
N LYS A 128 -11.46 -2.95 22.58
CA LYS A 128 -10.08 -3.38 22.87
C LYS A 128 -10.01 -4.12 24.21
N SER A 129 -10.64 -3.58 25.25
CA SER A 129 -10.68 -4.20 26.57
C SER A 129 -11.43 -5.54 26.56
N GLU A 130 -12.56 -5.63 25.87
CA GLU A 130 -13.35 -6.86 25.71
C GLU A 130 -12.55 -7.94 24.97
N MET A 131 -11.86 -7.57 23.88
CA MET A 131 -11.02 -8.48 23.12
C MET A 131 -9.82 -8.97 23.94
N ALA A 132 -9.18 -8.10 24.72
CA ALA A 132 -8.09 -8.48 25.62
C ALA A 132 -8.54 -9.50 26.67
N ALA A 133 -9.70 -9.28 27.31
CA ALA A 133 -10.26 -10.22 28.28
C ALA A 133 -10.60 -11.59 27.65
N ARG A 134 -11.19 -11.58 26.44
CA ARG A 134 -11.47 -12.81 25.69
C ARG A 134 -10.20 -13.56 25.32
N LEU A 135 -9.17 -12.87 24.86
CA LEU A 135 -7.87 -13.47 24.54
C LEU A 135 -7.27 -14.15 25.77
N GLN A 136 -7.32 -13.50 26.94
CA GLN A 136 -6.82 -14.09 28.18
C GLN A 136 -7.60 -15.35 28.59
N THR A 137 -8.91 -15.35 28.40
CA THR A 137 -9.75 -16.53 28.67
C THR A 137 -9.37 -17.68 27.73
N ILE A 138 -9.25 -17.41 26.43
CA ILE A 138 -8.86 -18.41 25.43
C ILE A 138 -7.46 -18.95 25.70
N GLU A 139 -6.49 -18.09 26.01
CA GLU A 139 -5.12 -18.49 26.36
C GLU A 139 -5.11 -19.40 27.59
N SER A 140 -5.87 -19.05 28.63
CA SER A 140 -6.01 -19.87 29.83
C SER A 140 -6.59 -21.25 29.49
N SER A 141 -7.65 -21.30 28.67
CA SER A 141 -8.24 -22.56 28.21
C SER A 141 -7.26 -23.38 27.36
N ILE A 142 -6.43 -22.75 26.54
CA ILE A 142 -5.39 -23.44 25.75
C ILE A 142 -4.36 -24.08 26.69
N HIS A 143 -3.86 -23.33 27.67
CA HIS A 143 -2.88 -23.87 28.64
C HIS A 143 -3.48 -24.98 29.51
N GLU A 144 -4.76 -24.87 29.89
CA GLU A 144 -5.47 -25.92 30.63
C GLU A 144 -5.61 -27.20 29.79
N LEU A 145 -6.06 -27.09 28.54
CA LEU A 145 -6.20 -28.23 27.62
C LEU A 145 -4.85 -28.87 27.27
N ALA A 146 -3.79 -28.07 27.17
CA ALA A 146 -2.43 -28.55 26.93
C ALA A 146 -1.74 -29.12 28.19
N GLY A 147 -2.28 -28.83 29.38
CA GLY A 147 -1.69 -29.20 30.68
C GLY A 147 -0.38 -28.47 31.02
N THR A 148 0.04 -27.50 30.20
CA THR A 148 1.30 -26.74 30.39
C THR A 148 1.16 -25.32 29.83
N THR A 149 1.97 -24.39 30.35
CA THR A 149 2.07 -23.03 29.80
C THR A 149 3.16 -22.97 28.73
N PHE A 150 2.89 -22.26 27.65
CA PHE A 150 3.83 -22.04 26.56
C PHE A 150 3.45 -20.78 25.77
N ASN A 151 4.38 -20.27 24.96
CA ASN A 151 4.11 -19.13 24.09
C ASN A 151 3.30 -19.57 22.87
N ILE A 152 2.00 -19.27 22.87
CA ILE A 152 1.06 -19.60 21.79
C ILE A 152 1.49 -18.94 20.46
N ASN A 153 2.14 -17.77 20.52
CA ASN A 153 2.62 -17.06 19.34
C ASN A 153 3.90 -17.66 18.75
N SER A 154 4.48 -18.71 19.35
CA SER A 154 5.64 -19.41 18.81
C SER A 154 5.20 -20.66 18.06
N PRO A 155 5.24 -20.68 16.71
CA PRO A 155 4.84 -21.85 15.93
C PRO A 155 5.61 -23.12 16.31
N LYS A 156 6.86 -22.95 16.78
CA LYS A 156 7.70 -24.06 17.25
C LYS A 156 7.14 -24.67 18.54
N GLN A 157 6.83 -23.85 19.54
CA GLN A 157 6.30 -24.36 20.82
C GLN A 157 4.90 -24.94 20.66
N LEU A 158 4.04 -24.26 19.90
CA LEU A 158 2.70 -24.75 19.58
C LEU A 158 2.75 -26.10 18.82
N GLY A 159 3.70 -26.25 17.89
CA GLY A 159 3.91 -27.52 17.18
C GLY A 159 4.27 -28.68 18.10
N VAL A 160 5.16 -28.47 19.08
CA VAL A 160 5.51 -29.49 20.09
C VAL A 160 4.27 -29.90 20.89
N ILE A 161 3.49 -28.94 21.38
CA ILE A 161 2.28 -29.23 22.16
C ILE A 161 1.25 -30.02 21.33
N LEU A 162 0.96 -29.60 20.10
CA LEU A 162 -0.08 -30.23 19.28
C LEU A 162 0.29 -31.65 18.82
N PHE A 163 1.54 -31.86 18.39
CA PHE A 163 1.94 -33.11 17.71
C PHE A 163 2.72 -34.07 18.60
N GLU A 164 3.53 -33.56 19.53
CA GLU A 164 4.32 -34.42 20.43
C GLU A 164 3.55 -34.67 21.73
N THR A 165 2.99 -33.63 22.36
CA THR A 165 2.28 -33.77 23.64
C THR A 165 0.86 -34.32 23.48
N LEU A 166 0.06 -33.72 22.59
CA LEU A 166 -1.34 -34.11 22.35
C LEU A 166 -1.50 -35.20 21.29
N GLY A 167 -0.42 -35.54 20.56
CA GLY A 167 -0.40 -36.65 19.61
C GLY A 167 -1.35 -36.51 18.41
N LEU A 168 -1.75 -35.27 18.06
CA LEU A 168 -2.67 -35.05 16.95
C LEU A 168 -2.01 -35.45 15.62
N PRO A 169 -2.76 -36.03 14.66
CA PRO A 169 -2.20 -36.39 13.37
C PRO A 169 -1.76 -35.12 12.62
N PRO A 170 -0.56 -35.09 12.04
CA PRO A 170 -0.09 -33.93 11.29
C PRO A 170 -0.97 -33.72 10.05
N VAL A 171 -1.66 -32.58 9.99
CA VAL A 171 -2.34 -32.14 8.77
C VAL A 171 -1.26 -31.86 7.73
N LYS A 172 -1.37 -32.47 6.54
CA LYS A 172 -0.42 -32.30 5.42
C LYS A 172 0.03 -30.83 5.32
N LYS A 173 1.34 -30.59 5.43
CA LYS A 173 1.95 -29.26 5.26
C LYS A 173 1.43 -28.60 3.98
N GLN A 174 0.67 -27.51 4.11
CA GLN A 174 0.70 -26.48 3.08
C GLN A 174 2.06 -25.79 3.22
N ARG A 175 2.86 -25.92 2.18
CA ARG A 175 4.22 -25.39 2.11
C ARG A 175 4.12 -23.85 2.16
N LEU A 176 4.31 -23.28 3.35
CA LEU A 176 4.64 -21.87 3.47
C LEU A 176 5.85 -21.62 2.57
N VAL A 177 5.67 -20.81 1.53
CA VAL A 177 6.75 -20.39 0.65
C VAL A 177 7.66 -19.50 1.48
N THR A 178 8.60 -20.13 2.19
CA THR A 178 9.79 -19.45 2.69
C THR A 178 10.55 -18.97 1.46
N ARG A 179 10.33 -17.71 1.05
CA ARG A 179 11.27 -17.01 0.17
C ARG A 179 12.61 -17.06 0.88
N ARG A 180 13.50 -17.93 0.39
CA ARG A 180 14.91 -17.97 0.76
C ARG A 180 15.47 -16.57 0.60
N LEU A 181 15.85 -15.95 1.72
CA LEU A 181 17.00 -15.06 1.76
C LEU A 181 18.23 -15.94 1.49
N GLN A 182 18.54 -16.11 0.21
CA GLN A 182 19.85 -16.50 -0.30
C GLN A 182 20.04 -15.71 -1.58
N MET A 183 20.80 -14.63 -1.51
CA MET A 183 22.10 -14.50 -2.17
C MET A 183 22.51 -13.03 -2.25
N PHE A 184 23.75 -12.79 -1.80
CA PHE A 184 24.63 -11.65 -2.06
C PHE A 184 24.14 -10.23 -1.71
#